data_AF-A0A954WB53-F1
#
_entry.id   AF-A0A954WB53-F1
#
_cell.length_a   1.000
_cell.length_b   1.000
_cell.length_c   1.000
_cell.angle_alpha   90.00
_cell.angle_beta   90.00
_cell.angle_gamma   90.00
#
_symmetry.space_group_name_H-M   'P 1'
#
loop_
_entity.id
_entity.type
_entity.pdbx_description
1 polymer ?
#
loop_
_entity_poly.entity_id
_entity_poly.type
_entity_poly.pdbx_seq_one_letter_code
_entity_poly.pdbx_strand_id
1 'polypeptide(L)'
;MKSLIGIIRRYDLHSTGKWLVLSALIGIVAGLGAIVFQFLTQAIQAIALIPLAGYVPGEAAGEHPYLEPTVGAFTPWILVAVMAIGGLISGWIVYTFAPEAEGHGTDAAIDAFHNKRGDIRARIPFIKTITSALTIGTAGSAGREGPIAQIGAGFGAFLASKLKLSARDRRIMMAAGMSAGVGAIFRAPLAGALFSGEILYREADLESDVVVPSAVASTVAYSIYNMTLRPELRFTPPFGELKFHVVSPLELLPYTALAGILTAV
;
A
#
# COMPACT_ATOMS: atom_id res chain seq x y z
N MET A 1 -20.58 32.03 22.81
CA MET A 1 -20.92 32.08 21.36
C MET A 1 -19.86 32.72 20.47
N LYS A 2 -19.14 33.79 20.88
CA LYS A 2 -18.09 34.42 20.05
C LYS A 2 -16.83 33.56 19.80
N SER A 3 -16.57 32.55 20.64
CA SER A 3 -15.46 31.60 20.48
C SER A 3 -15.69 30.56 19.35
N LEU A 4 -16.91 30.01 19.24
CA LEU A 4 -17.23 28.98 18.26
C LEU A 4 -17.19 29.51 16.81
N ILE A 5 -17.66 30.74 16.60
CA ILE A 5 -17.63 31.41 15.30
C ILE A 5 -16.19 31.73 14.88
N GLY A 6 -15.29 32.04 15.83
CA GLY A 6 -13.87 32.24 15.55
C GLY A 6 -13.13 30.94 15.16
N ILE A 7 -13.55 29.80 15.71
CA ILE A 7 -13.04 28.48 15.32
C ILE A 7 -13.54 28.12 13.90
N ILE A 8 -14.82 28.32 13.62
CA ILE A 8 -15.41 28.05 12.30
C ILE A 8 -14.81 28.94 11.22
N ARG A 9 -14.43 30.19 11.54
CA ARG A 9 -13.79 31.13 10.60
C ARG A 9 -12.30 30.84 10.34
N ARG A 10 -11.64 30.04 11.19
CA ARG A 10 -10.28 29.51 10.96
C ARG A 10 -10.29 28.30 10.02
N TYR A 11 -11.38 27.55 9.99
CA TYR A 11 -11.57 26.50 9.00
C TYR A 11 -12.08 27.12 7.70
N ASP A 12 -11.18 27.25 6.74
CA ASP A 12 -11.60 27.45 5.36
C ASP A 12 -12.26 26.14 4.87
N LEU A 13 -13.59 26.07 5.07
CA LEU A 13 -14.42 24.92 4.67
C LEU A 13 -14.22 24.57 3.19
N HIS A 14 -13.86 25.56 2.36
CA HIS A 14 -13.64 25.34 0.94
C HIS A 14 -12.33 24.56 0.67
N SER A 15 -11.25 24.85 1.40
CA SER A 15 -9.99 24.09 1.28
C SER A 15 -10.05 22.75 2.00
N THR A 16 -10.70 22.66 3.16
CA THR A 16 -10.84 21.40 3.90
C THR A 16 -11.80 20.44 3.17
N GLY A 17 -12.92 20.95 2.64
CA GLY A 17 -13.87 20.16 1.85
C GLY A 17 -13.27 19.62 0.56
N LYS A 18 -12.42 20.39 -0.12
CA LYS A 18 -11.67 19.94 -1.29
C LYS A 18 -10.84 18.68 -0.97
N TRP A 19 -10.08 18.71 0.13
CA TRP A 19 -9.23 17.58 0.51
C TRP A 19 -10.01 16.33 0.88
N LEU A 20 -11.16 16.48 1.56
CA LEU A 20 -12.04 15.34 1.85
C LEU A 20 -12.52 14.64 0.57
N VAL A 21 -13.00 15.40 -0.41
CA VAL A 21 -13.51 14.85 -1.67
C VAL A 21 -12.40 14.21 -2.50
N LEU A 22 -11.27 14.91 -2.65
CA LEU A 22 -10.15 14.41 -3.44
C LEU A 22 -9.53 13.16 -2.80
N SER A 23 -9.34 13.15 -1.47
CA SER A 23 -8.83 11.99 -0.75
C SER A 23 -9.78 10.80 -0.81
N ALA A 24 -11.10 11.02 -0.69
CA ALA A 24 -12.07 9.95 -0.84
C ALA A 24 -12.03 9.35 -2.25
N LEU A 25 -11.93 10.18 -3.30
CA LEU A 25 -11.81 9.72 -4.68
C LEU A 25 -10.53 8.89 -4.90
N ILE A 26 -9.39 9.36 -4.38
CA ILE A 26 -8.14 8.60 -4.40
C ILE A 26 -8.29 7.29 -3.65
N GLY A 27 -8.90 7.31 -2.47
CA GLY A 27 -9.15 6.12 -1.66
C GLY A 27 -9.97 5.07 -2.42
N ILE A 28 -10.99 5.51 -3.17
CA ILE A 28 -11.76 4.62 -4.05
C ILE A 28 -10.88 3.98 -5.12
N VAL A 29 -10.15 4.80 -5.89
CA VAL A 29 -9.34 4.32 -7.00
C VAL A 29 -8.20 3.40 -6.52
N ALA A 30 -7.50 3.79 -5.46
CA ALA A 30 -6.39 3.02 -4.90
C ALA A 30 -6.89 1.75 -4.18
N GLY A 31 -8.04 1.78 -3.50
CA GLY A 31 -8.66 0.60 -2.91
C GLY A 31 -9.07 -0.43 -3.96
N LEU A 32 -9.68 0.00 -5.06
CA LEU A 32 -9.95 -0.87 -6.22
C LEU A 32 -8.65 -1.39 -6.85
N GLY A 33 -7.62 -0.55 -6.96
CA GLY A 33 -6.30 -0.94 -7.42
C GLY A 33 -5.67 -2.04 -6.55
N ALA A 34 -5.79 -1.93 -5.23
CA ALA A 34 -5.32 -2.95 -4.29
C ALA A 34 -6.06 -4.29 -4.47
N ILE A 35 -7.38 -4.26 -4.68
CA ILE A 35 -8.18 -5.46 -4.98
C ILE A 35 -7.69 -6.13 -6.27
N VAL A 36 -7.52 -5.35 -7.35
CA VAL A 36 -7.02 -5.86 -8.63
C VAL A 36 -5.62 -6.45 -8.49
N PHE A 37 -4.73 -5.77 -7.76
CA PHE A 37 -3.37 -6.26 -7.51
C PHE A 37 -3.35 -7.58 -6.73
N GLN A 38 -4.17 -7.70 -5.69
CA GLN A 38 -4.32 -8.94 -4.92
C GLN A 38 -4.88 -10.07 -5.79
N PHE A 39 -5.94 -9.79 -6.54
CA PHE A 39 -6.56 -10.76 -7.43
C PHE A 39 -5.57 -11.26 -8.49
N LEU A 40 -4.82 -10.37 -9.15
CA LEU A 40 -3.83 -10.76 -10.14
C LEU A 40 -2.72 -11.62 -9.54
N THR A 41 -2.26 -11.29 -8.33
CA THR A 41 -1.24 -12.08 -7.63
C THR A 41 -1.74 -13.51 -7.39
N GLN A 42 -2.95 -13.66 -6.84
CA GLN A 42 -3.54 -14.99 -6.61
C GLN A 42 -3.90 -15.73 -7.91
N ALA A 43 -4.32 -15.01 -8.96
CA ALA A 43 -4.55 -15.59 -10.27
C ALA A 43 -3.28 -16.21 -10.85
N ILE A 44 -2.14 -15.51 -10.74
CA ILE A 44 -0.84 -16.02 -11.20
C ILE A 44 -0.42 -17.24 -10.38
N GLN A 45 -0.67 -17.24 -9.07
CA GLN A 45 -0.45 -18.41 -8.23
C GLN A 45 -1.29 -19.60 -8.68
N ALA A 46 -2.58 -19.38 -8.98
CA ALA A 46 -3.52 -20.42 -9.39
C ALA A 46 -3.26 -20.98 -10.80
N ILE A 47 -2.74 -20.20 -11.74
CA ILE A 47 -2.48 -20.66 -13.11
C ILE A 47 -1.07 -21.19 -13.34
N ALA A 48 -0.08 -20.70 -12.57
CA ALA A 48 1.31 -21.05 -12.77
C ALA A 48 1.87 -21.81 -11.56
N LEU A 49 1.88 -21.20 -10.38
CA LEU A 49 2.61 -21.73 -9.23
C LEU A 49 2.04 -23.06 -8.71
N ILE A 50 0.73 -23.09 -8.46
CA ILE A 50 0.03 -24.25 -7.89
C ILE A 50 0.00 -25.43 -8.87
N PRO A 51 -0.50 -25.29 -10.12
CA PRO A 51 -0.62 -26.44 -11.03
C PRO A 51 0.72 -26.94 -11.54
N LEU A 52 1.73 -26.06 -11.73
CA LEU A 52 3.02 -26.48 -12.27
C LEU A 52 3.95 -27.01 -11.18
N ALA A 53 4.08 -26.28 -10.06
CA ALA A 53 5.05 -26.60 -9.03
C ALA A 53 4.45 -27.37 -7.83
N GLY A 54 3.13 -27.44 -7.71
CA GLY A 54 2.46 -28.01 -6.53
C GLY A 54 2.74 -27.23 -5.24
N TYR A 55 3.11 -25.94 -5.37
CA TYR A 55 3.46 -25.08 -4.24
C TYR A 55 2.31 -24.12 -3.91
N VAL A 56 1.79 -24.21 -2.69
CA VAL A 56 0.78 -23.29 -2.16
C VAL A 56 1.47 -22.35 -1.17
N PRO A 57 1.64 -21.05 -1.51
CA PRO A 57 2.22 -20.10 -0.58
C PRO A 57 1.30 -19.89 0.63
N GLY A 58 1.89 -19.72 1.81
CA GLY A 58 1.13 -19.37 3.01
C GLY A 58 0.56 -17.96 2.91
N GLU A 59 -0.74 -17.80 3.09
CA GLU A 59 -1.38 -16.49 3.21
C GLU A 59 -1.33 -15.97 4.65
N ALA A 60 -1.48 -14.66 4.83
CA ALA A 60 -1.60 -14.07 6.16
C ALA A 60 -2.88 -14.57 6.86
N ALA A 61 -2.90 -14.61 8.19
CA ALA A 61 -4.01 -15.20 8.96
C ALA A 61 -5.38 -14.54 8.69
N GLY A 62 -5.38 -13.26 8.31
CA GLY A 62 -6.58 -12.52 7.91
C GLY A 62 -6.77 -12.37 6.39
N GLU A 63 -6.05 -13.16 5.58
CA GLU A 63 -6.24 -13.24 4.13
C GLU A 63 -7.00 -14.51 3.75
N HIS A 64 -7.66 -14.44 2.59
CA HIS A 64 -8.34 -15.59 2.01
C HIS A 64 -8.01 -15.69 0.52
N PRO A 65 -7.86 -16.92 0.01
CA PRO A 65 -7.69 -17.13 -1.40
C PRO A 65 -9.04 -16.91 -2.09
N TYR A 66 -9.05 -16.07 -3.13
CA TYR A 66 -10.18 -15.92 -4.05
C TYR A 66 -10.37 -17.19 -4.90
N LEU A 67 -9.34 -18.03 -5.02
CA LEU A 67 -9.30 -19.25 -5.84
C LEU A 67 -8.90 -20.44 -4.97
N GLU A 68 -9.70 -21.51 -4.95
CA GLU A 68 -9.36 -22.70 -4.16
C GLU A 68 -8.15 -23.44 -4.76
N PRO A 69 -7.09 -23.70 -3.98
CA PRO A 69 -5.90 -24.38 -4.49
C PRO A 69 -6.18 -25.87 -4.74
N THR A 70 -5.84 -26.36 -5.93
CA THR A 70 -5.79 -27.80 -6.21
C THR A 70 -4.40 -28.32 -5.85
N VAL A 71 -4.32 -29.12 -4.79
CA VAL A 71 -3.03 -29.59 -4.27
C VAL A 71 -2.50 -30.73 -5.14
N GLY A 72 -1.48 -30.45 -5.94
CA GLY A 72 -0.67 -31.44 -6.66
C GLY A 72 0.57 -31.87 -5.86
N ALA A 73 1.35 -32.81 -6.39
CA ALA A 73 2.63 -33.18 -5.80
C ALA A 73 3.66 -32.05 -5.95
N PHE A 74 4.24 -31.60 -4.83
CA PHE A 74 5.22 -30.53 -4.82
C PHE A 74 6.52 -30.95 -5.55
N THR A 75 6.93 -30.14 -6.54
CA THR A 75 8.13 -30.40 -7.36
C THR A 75 9.09 -29.19 -7.30
N PRO A 76 10.16 -29.26 -6.47
CA PRO A 76 11.04 -28.12 -6.21
C PRO A 76 11.72 -27.51 -7.46
N TRP A 77 12.12 -28.34 -8.42
CA TRP A 77 12.79 -27.85 -9.64
C TRP A 77 11.85 -27.06 -10.56
N ILE A 78 10.57 -27.41 -10.58
CA ILE A 78 9.56 -26.66 -11.34
C ILE A 78 9.27 -25.32 -10.67
N LEU A 79 9.29 -25.27 -9.32
CA LEU A 79 9.19 -24.00 -8.59
C LEU A 79 10.29 -23.02 -9.04
N VAL A 80 11.54 -23.50 -9.14
CA VAL A 80 12.67 -22.68 -9.61
C VAL A 80 12.44 -22.19 -11.05
N ALA A 81 11.95 -23.05 -11.94
CA ALA A 81 11.66 -22.69 -13.32
C ALA A 81 10.53 -21.64 -13.43
N VAL A 82 9.43 -21.82 -12.71
CA VAL A 82 8.30 -20.88 -12.67
C VAL A 82 8.74 -19.52 -12.12
N MET A 83 9.52 -19.52 -11.04
CA MET A 83 10.08 -18.30 -10.45
C MET A 83 11.01 -17.58 -11.44
N ALA A 84 11.90 -18.30 -12.12
CA ALA A 84 12.83 -17.73 -13.09
C ALA A 84 12.09 -17.13 -14.30
N ILE A 85 11.11 -17.83 -14.85
CA ILE A 85 10.29 -17.36 -15.97
C ILE A 85 9.46 -16.13 -15.56
N GLY A 86 8.84 -16.16 -14.37
CA GLY A 86 8.09 -15.03 -13.83
C GLY A 86 8.95 -13.78 -13.68
N GLY A 87 10.15 -13.93 -13.12
CA GLY A 87 11.14 -12.86 -13.01
C GLY A 87 11.61 -12.32 -14.37
N LEU A 88 11.87 -13.19 -15.33
CA LEU A 88 12.26 -12.79 -16.69
C LEU A 88 11.17 -12.01 -17.41
N ILE A 89 9.92 -12.48 -17.35
CA ILE A 89 8.77 -11.78 -17.95
C ILE A 89 8.55 -10.43 -17.25
N SER A 90 8.61 -10.40 -15.91
CA SER A 90 8.49 -9.18 -15.13
C SER A 90 9.56 -8.15 -15.51
N GLY A 91 10.83 -8.56 -15.56
CA GLY A 91 11.95 -7.73 -15.98
C GLY A 91 11.80 -7.24 -17.43
N TRP A 92 11.43 -8.11 -18.37
CA TRP A 92 11.21 -7.74 -19.75
C TRP A 92 10.13 -6.65 -19.89
N ILE A 93 9.01 -6.78 -19.18
CA ILE A 93 7.93 -5.78 -19.19
C ILE A 93 8.42 -4.45 -18.59
N VAL A 94 9.09 -4.47 -17.44
CA VAL A 94 9.61 -3.25 -16.78
C VAL A 94 10.58 -2.53 -17.71
N TYR A 95 11.65 -3.21 -18.15
CA TYR A 95 12.71 -2.57 -18.95
C TYR A 95 12.26 -2.17 -20.35
N THR A 96 11.19 -2.76 -20.89
CA THR A 96 10.64 -2.37 -22.20
C THR A 96 9.66 -1.20 -22.10
N PHE A 97 8.73 -1.22 -21.13
CA PHE A 97 7.59 -0.30 -21.12
C PHE A 97 7.67 0.81 -20.07
N ALA A 98 8.24 0.56 -18.90
CA ALA A 98 8.36 1.55 -17.83
C ALA A 98 9.56 1.23 -16.91
N PRO A 99 10.79 1.57 -17.31
CA PRO A 99 11.98 1.39 -16.48
C PRO A 99 11.86 2.06 -15.11
N GLU A 100 11.06 3.12 -15.00
CA GLU A 100 10.78 3.82 -13.74
C GLU A 100 9.95 3.00 -12.73
N ALA A 101 9.42 1.84 -13.14
CA ALA A 101 8.72 0.88 -12.30
C ALA A 101 9.64 -0.21 -11.73
N GLU A 102 10.96 -0.12 -11.95
CA GLU A 102 11.96 -1.01 -11.34
C GLU A 102 11.96 -0.91 -9.79
N GLY A 103 12.58 -1.90 -9.14
CA GLY A 103 12.87 -1.86 -7.71
C GLY A 103 11.65 -1.99 -6.82
N HIS A 104 11.77 -1.49 -5.58
CA HIS A 104 10.69 -1.53 -4.59
C HIS A 104 9.54 -0.61 -4.98
N GLY A 105 9.83 0.59 -5.47
CA GLY A 105 8.85 1.59 -5.90
C GLY A 105 8.64 2.74 -4.91
N THR A 106 9.00 2.57 -3.63
CA THR A 106 9.01 3.63 -2.63
C THR A 106 10.09 4.67 -2.92
N ASP A 107 11.26 4.22 -3.35
CA ASP A 107 12.35 5.04 -3.88
C ASP A 107 11.91 5.93 -5.04
N ALA A 108 11.19 5.37 -6.02
CA ALA A 108 10.63 6.12 -7.13
C ALA A 108 9.54 7.13 -6.67
N ALA A 109 8.78 6.80 -5.63
CA ALA A 109 7.82 7.72 -5.04
C ALA A 109 8.51 8.88 -4.29
N ILE A 110 9.55 8.59 -3.50
CA ILE A 110 10.35 9.62 -2.81
C ILE A 110 10.99 10.56 -3.83
N ASP A 111 11.60 10.02 -4.89
CA ASP A 111 12.18 10.80 -5.98
C ASP A 111 11.12 11.66 -6.70
N ALA A 112 9.95 11.10 -6.99
CA ALA A 112 8.88 11.85 -7.62
C ALA A 112 8.37 13.00 -6.73
N PHE A 113 8.25 12.77 -5.42
CA PHE A 113 7.86 13.80 -4.46
C PHE A 113 8.88 14.96 -4.44
N HIS A 114 10.16 14.67 -4.22
CA HIS A 114 11.19 15.70 -4.05
C HIS A 114 11.63 16.34 -5.37
N ASN A 115 11.92 15.53 -6.38
CA ASN A 115 12.62 15.97 -7.60
C ASN A 115 11.69 16.18 -8.81
N LYS A 116 10.54 15.49 -8.87
CA LYS A 116 9.64 15.53 -10.04
C LYS A 116 8.32 16.26 -9.79
N ARG A 117 8.26 17.10 -8.75
CA ARG A 117 7.05 17.90 -8.41
C ARG A 117 5.79 17.04 -8.19
N GLY A 118 5.97 15.82 -7.68
CA GLY A 118 4.91 14.83 -7.49
C GLY A 118 4.39 14.18 -8.78
N ASP A 119 5.07 14.35 -9.91
CA ASP A 119 4.63 13.77 -11.18
C ASP A 119 5.08 12.31 -11.34
N ILE A 120 4.12 11.45 -11.69
CA ILE A 120 4.33 10.03 -11.99
C ILE A 120 3.60 9.73 -13.30
N ARG A 121 4.29 9.06 -14.21
CA ARG A 121 3.72 8.70 -15.52
C ARG A 121 2.51 7.79 -15.33
N ALA A 122 1.41 8.10 -16.00
CA ALA A 122 0.12 7.40 -15.86
C ALA A 122 0.18 5.88 -16.08
N ARG A 123 1.16 5.39 -16.85
CA ARG A 123 1.34 3.96 -17.10
C ARG A 123 2.00 3.19 -15.95
N ILE A 124 2.71 3.86 -15.05
CA ILE A 124 3.50 3.22 -14.00
C ILE A 124 2.62 2.38 -13.05
N PRO A 125 1.47 2.87 -12.54
CA PRO A 125 0.60 2.04 -11.70
C PRO A 125 0.18 0.73 -12.37
N PHE A 126 -0.17 0.77 -13.66
CA PHE A 126 -0.61 -0.41 -14.39
C PHE A 126 0.53 -1.40 -14.63
N ILE A 127 1.69 -0.91 -15.08
CA ILE A 127 2.87 -1.77 -15.29
C ILE A 127 3.33 -2.37 -13.97
N LYS A 128 3.46 -1.56 -12.91
CA LYS A 128 3.89 -2.01 -11.58
C LYS A 128 2.93 -3.05 -10.99
N THR A 129 1.62 -2.88 -11.20
CA THR A 129 0.61 -3.88 -10.79
C THR A 129 0.89 -5.22 -11.45
N ILE A 130 1.06 -5.25 -12.77
CA ILE A 130 1.28 -6.49 -13.54
C ILE A 130 2.61 -7.14 -13.16
N THR A 131 3.69 -6.37 -13.15
CA THR A 131 5.05 -6.91 -12.94
C THR A 131 5.26 -7.37 -11.50
N SER A 132 4.70 -6.66 -10.52
CA SER A 132 4.76 -7.08 -9.12
C SER A 132 3.88 -8.29 -8.86
N ALA A 133 2.71 -8.39 -9.51
CA ALA A 133 1.86 -9.57 -9.40
C ALA A 133 2.53 -10.80 -10.03
N LEU A 134 3.26 -10.63 -11.15
CA LEU A 134 4.11 -11.70 -11.71
C LEU A 134 5.18 -12.13 -10.72
N THR A 135 6.00 -11.20 -10.24
CA THR A 135 7.09 -11.53 -9.32
C THR A 135 6.59 -12.24 -8.06
N ILE A 136 5.58 -11.69 -7.37
CA ILE A 136 5.02 -12.27 -6.13
C ILE A 136 4.23 -13.55 -6.44
N GLY A 137 3.45 -13.56 -7.51
CA GLY A 137 2.59 -14.66 -7.89
C GLY A 137 3.36 -15.90 -8.34
N THR A 138 4.57 -15.76 -8.86
CA THR A 138 5.49 -16.88 -9.19
C THR A 138 6.44 -17.23 -8.04
N ALA A 139 6.13 -16.83 -6.81
CA ALA A 139 6.94 -17.06 -5.61
C ALA A 139 8.33 -16.39 -5.61
N GLY A 140 8.50 -15.29 -6.34
CA GLY A 140 9.68 -14.45 -6.22
C GLY A 140 9.74 -13.74 -4.86
N SER A 141 10.96 -13.47 -4.38
CA SER A 141 11.18 -12.78 -3.11
C SER A 141 10.85 -11.29 -3.23
N ALA A 142 9.60 -10.92 -2.92
CA ALA A 142 9.14 -9.54 -2.92
C ALA A 142 7.95 -9.34 -1.97
N GLY A 143 7.86 -8.15 -1.36
CA GLY A 143 6.71 -7.72 -0.57
C GLY A 143 5.69 -6.94 -1.39
N ARG A 144 4.46 -6.83 -0.89
CA ARG A 144 3.40 -6.01 -1.50
C ARG A 144 3.52 -4.51 -1.18
N GLU A 145 4.29 -4.15 -0.15
CA GLU A 145 4.43 -2.79 0.38
C GLU A 145 4.89 -1.78 -0.67
N GLY A 146 6.08 -1.99 -1.23
CA GLY A 146 6.67 -1.10 -2.22
C GLY A 146 5.80 -0.93 -3.47
N PRO A 147 5.35 -2.04 -4.11
CA PRO A 147 4.46 -1.97 -5.25
C PRO A 147 3.18 -1.19 -4.97
N ILE A 148 2.48 -1.47 -3.87
CA ILE A 148 1.19 -0.82 -3.62
C ILE A 148 1.34 0.66 -3.26
N ALA A 149 2.43 1.04 -2.58
CA ALA A 149 2.79 2.42 -2.34
C ALA A 149 2.97 3.17 -3.67
N GLN A 150 3.72 2.61 -4.62
CA GLN A 150 3.97 3.23 -5.93
C GLN A 150 2.72 3.26 -6.83
N ILE A 151 1.92 2.18 -6.82
CA ILE A 151 0.65 2.09 -7.57
C ILE A 151 -0.31 3.18 -7.08
N GLY A 152 -0.52 3.26 -5.76
CA GLY A 152 -1.35 4.27 -5.13
C GLY A 152 -0.85 5.68 -5.39
N ALA A 153 0.46 5.91 -5.22
CA ALA A 153 1.10 7.19 -5.53
C ALA A 153 0.84 7.64 -6.96
N GLY A 154 0.98 6.74 -7.93
CA GLY A 154 0.76 7.07 -9.32
C GLY A 154 -0.71 7.35 -9.67
N PHE A 155 -1.68 6.69 -9.01
CA PHE A 155 -3.09 7.07 -9.16
C PHE A 155 -3.38 8.47 -8.61
N GLY A 156 -2.83 8.80 -7.43
CA GLY A 156 -2.93 10.14 -6.84
C GLY A 156 -2.31 11.22 -7.74
N ALA A 157 -1.09 10.99 -8.22
CA ALA A 157 -0.39 11.87 -9.14
C ALA A 157 -1.14 12.04 -10.47
N PHE A 158 -1.64 10.94 -11.05
CA PHE A 158 -2.41 10.98 -12.29
C PHE A 158 -3.68 11.83 -12.16
N LEU A 159 -4.45 11.63 -11.10
CA LEU A 159 -5.67 12.39 -10.85
C LEU A 159 -5.38 13.88 -10.63
N ALA A 160 -4.35 14.20 -9.84
CA ALA A 160 -3.90 15.57 -9.64
C ALA A 160 -3.46 16.25 -10.95
N SER A 161 -2.76 15.53 -11.82
CA SER A 161 -2.34 16.03 -13.14
C SER A 161 -3.53 16.25 -14.08
N LYS A 162 -4.54 15.36 -14.05
CA LYS A 162 -5.81 15.54 -14.80
C LYS A 162 -6.58 16.76 -14.35
N LEU A 163 -6.60 17.02 -13.04
CA LEU A 163 -7.24 18.19 -12.43
C LEU A 163 -6.38 19.46 -12.52
N LYS A 164 -5.20 19.39 -13.17
CA LYS A 164 -4.25 20.51 -13.34
C LYS A 164 -3.88 21.19 -12.01
N LEU A 165 -3.74 20.39 -10.96
CA LEU A 165 -3.39 20.91 -9.63
C LEU A 165 -1.93 21.37 -9.57
N SER A 166 -1.64 22.22 -8.58
CA SER A 166 -0.30 22.71 -8.27
C SER A 166 0.66 21.56 -7.91
N ALA A 167 1.97 21.81 -7.98
CA ALA A 167 2.97 20.83 -7.56
C ALA A 167 2.80 20.40 -6.10
N ARG A 168 2.47 21.35 -5.21
CA ARG A 168 2.19 21.06 -3.79
C ARG A 168 0.97 20.14 -3.66
N ASP A 169 -0.13 20.49 -4.33
CA ASP A 169 -1.35 19.69 -4.23
C ASP A 169 -1.18 18.29 -4.83
N ARG A 170 -0.41 18.18 -5.91
CA ARG A 170 -0.06 16.90 -6.53
C ARG A 170 0.75 16.01 -5.59
N ARG A 171 1.75 16.57 -4.91
CA ARG A 171 2.53 15.87 -3.88
C ARG A 171 1.64 15.32 -2.76
N ILE A 172 0.67 16.12 -2.31
CA ILE A 172 -0.31 15.70 -1.29
C ILE A 172 -1.18 14.55 -1.81
N MET A 173 -1.75 14.67 -3.01
CA MET A 173 -2.57 13.60 -3.61
C MET A 173 -1.76 12.32 -3.86
N MET A 174 -0.52 12.45 -4.30
CA MET A 174 0.39 11.34 -4.48
C MET A 174 0.62 10.61 -3.14
N ALA A 175 0.94 11.32 -2.08
CA ALA A 175 1.15 10.71 -0.77
C ALA A 175 -0.14 10.11 -0.18
N ALA A 176 -1.29 10.76 -0.38
CA ALA A 176 -2.59 10.20 -0.03
C ALA A 176 -2.90 8.91 -0.79
N GLY A 177 -2.49 8.80 -2.06
CA GLY A 177 -2.61 7.57 -2.84
C GLY A 177 -1.72 6.45 -2.33
N MET A 178 -0.46 6.75 -2.00
CA MET A 178 0.46 5.81 -1.35
C MET A 178 -0.12 5.29 -0.03
N SER A 179 -0.66 6.20 0.79
CA SER A 179 -1.35 5.87 2.03
C SER A 179 -2.55 4.94 1.81
N ALA A 180 -3.38 5.25 0.80
CA ALA A 180 -4.54 4.47 0.43
C ALA A 180 -4.20 3.02 0.04
N GLY A 181 -3.16 2.86 -0.77
CA GLY A 181 -2.69 1.54 -1.19
C GLY A 181 -2.18 0.70 -0.01
N VAL A 182 -1.30 1.27 0.80
CA VAL A 182 -0.72 0.60 1.98
C VAL A 182 -1.79 0.29 3.02
N GLY A 183 -2.66 1.25 3.35
CA GLY A 183 -3.74 1.07 4.31
C GLY A 183 -4.74 -0.01 3.92
N ALA A 184 -5.02 -0.16 2.61
CA ALA A 184 -5.87 -1.21 2.09
C ALA A 184 -5.23 -2.60 2.23
N ILE A 185 -4.01 -2.81 1.71
CA ILE A 185 -3.37 -4.13 1.70
C ILE A 185 -3.00 -4.60 3.10
N PHE A 186 -2.43 -3.73 3.93
CA PHE A 186 -2.05 -4.10 5.30
C PHE A 186 -3.21 -4.03 6.28
N ARG A 187 -4.41 -3.65 5.80
CA ARG A 187 -5.62 -3.53 6.61
C ARG A 187 -5.39 -2.67 7.87
N ALA A 188 -4.58 -1.63 7.71
CA ALA A 188 -4.06 -0.79 8.79
C ALA A 188 -4.13 0.68 8.37
N PRO A 189 -5.33 1.31 8.38
CA PRO A 189 -5.52 2.61 7.78
C PRO A 189 -4.70 3.72 8.45
N LEU A 190 -4.57 3.67 9.79
CA LEU A 190 -3.75 4.64 10.54
C LEU A 190 -2.25 4.46 10.25
N ALA A 191 -1.77 3.23 10.15
CA ALA A 191 -0.38 2.95 9.79
C ALA A 191 -0.08 3.45 8.38
N GLY A 192 -0.97 3.19 7.41
CA GLY A 192 -0.85 3.73 6.05
C GLY A 192 -0.83 5.26 6.02
N ALA A 193 -1.59 5.92 6.89
CA ALA A 193 -1.63 7.38 7.00
C ALA A 193 -0.28 7.96 7.43
N LEU A 194 0.26 7.45 8.55
CA LEU A 194 1.54 7.88 9.10
C LEU A 194 2.70 7.52 8.17
N PHE A 195 2.72 6.28 7.65
CA PHE A 195 3.73 5.80 6.70
C PHE A 195 3.94 6.79 5.54
N SER A 196 2.87 7.28 4.92
CA SER A 196 2.99 8.18 3.77
C SER A 196 3.61 9.54 4.08
N GLY A 197 3.50 10.00 5.34
CA GLY A 197 4.08 11.26 5.78
C GLY A 197 5.53 11.11 6.26
N GLU A 198 5.89 9.94 6.78
CA GLU A 198 7.23 9.65 7.33
C GLU A 198 8.20 9.13 6.26
N ILE A 199 7.74 8.25 5.36
CA ILE A 199 8.60 7.58 4.36
C ILE A 199 9.29 8.56 3.39
N LEU A 200 8.80 9.80 3.32
CA LEU A 200 9.33 10.85 2.47
C LEU A 200 10.60 11.50 3.05
N TYR A 201 10.88 11.33 4.34
CA TYR A 201 11.98 11.97 5.04
C TYR A 201 12.92 10.93 5.66
N ARG A 202 14.20 11.32 5.81
CA ARG A 202 15.24 10.47 6.40
C ARG A 202 15.28 10.59 7.93
N GLU A 203 15.03 11.78 8.44
CA GLU A 203 14.97 12.08 9.87
C GLU A 203 13.55 11.87 10.38
N ALA A 204 13.32 12.01 11.68
CA ALA A 204 12.00 11.88 12.32
C ALA A 204 11.06 13.06 12.00
N ASP A 205 11.03 13.47 10.73
CA ASP A 205 10.17 14.50 10.16
C ASP A 205 8.92 13.88 9.52
N LEU A 206 7.84 14.66 9.53
CA LEU A 206 6.55 14.25 9.02
C LEU A 206 6.01 15.32 8.07
N GLU A 207 5.57 14.92 6.88
CA GLU A 207 4.83 15.82 5.99
C GLU A 207 3.44 16.12 6.57
N SER A 208 3.34 17.16 7.39
CA SER A 208 2.11 17.49 8.11
C SER A 208 0.91 17.77 7.20
N ASP A 209 1.15 18.33 6.00
CA ASP A 209 0.11 18.62 5.01
C ASP A 209 -0.57 17.36 4.46
N VAL A 210 0.10 16.21 4.55
CA VAL A 210 -0.33 14.92 4.00
C VAL A 210 -1.18 14.12 4.99
N VAL A 211 -1.01 14.33 6.29
CA VAL A 211 -1.58 13.46 7.35
C VAL A 211 -3.11 13.32 7.23
N VAL A 212 -3.83 14.44 7.14
CA VAL A 212 -5.30 14.42 7.05
C VAL A 212 -5.78 13.85 5.71
N PRO A 213 -5.28 14.31 4.55
CA PRO A 213 -5.61 13.69 3.26
C PRO A 213 -5.33 12.18 3.20
N SER A 214 -4.20 11.74 3.73
CA SER A 214 -3.79 10.34 3.79
C SER A 214 -4.68 9.52 4.69
N ALA A 215 -5.00 9.99 5.89
CA ALA A 215 -5.92 9.30 6.80
C ALA A 215 -7.27 9.02 6.13
N VAL A 216 -7.85 10.03 5.47
CA VAL A 216 -9.14 9.89 4.77
C VAL A 216 -9.03 8.90 3.60
N ALA A 217 -8.03 9.05 2.75
CA ALA A 217 -7.85 8.17 1.59
C ALA A 217 -7.60 6.71 2.02
N SER A 218 -6.78 6.51 3.05
CA SER A 218 -6.47 5.23 3.68
C SER A 218 -7.70 4.56 4.29
N THR A 219 -8.51 5.30 5.06
CA THR A 219 -9.77 4.76 5.61
C THR A 219 -10.74 4.34 4.51
N VAL A 220 -10.92 5.16 3.47
CA VAL A 220 -11.82 4.83 2.35
C VAL A 220 -11.33 3.60 1.58
N ALA A 221 -10.04 3.54 1.27
CA ALA A 221 -9.44 2.39 0.57
C ALA A 221 -9.54 1.11 1.39
N TYR A 222 -9.26 1.20 2.71
CA TYR A 222 -9.48 0.12 3.67
C TYR A 222 -10.93 -0.35 3.65
N SER A 223 -11.92 0.54 3.73
CA SER A 223 -13.33 0.17 3.70
C SER A 223 -13.69 -0.59 2.43
N ILE A 224 -13.23 -0.13 1.27
CA ILE A 224 -13.49 -0.78 -0.02
C ILE A 224 -12.82 -2.15 -0.12
N TYR A 225 -11.56 -2.25 0.31
CA TYR A 225 -10.84 -3.52 0.32
C TYR A 225 -11.51 -4.54 1.25
N ASN A 226 -11.96 -4.14 2.44
CA ASN A 226 -12.65 -5.08 3.34
C ASN A 226 -14.01 -5.56 2.83
N MET A 227 -14.64 -4.87 1.87
CA MET A 227 -15.89 -5.34 1.29
C MET A 227 -15.70 -6.64 0.48
N THR A 228 -14.49 -6.91 -0.02
CA THR A 228 -14.19 -8.16 -0.72
C THR A 228 -13.90 -9.33 0.22
N LEU A 229 -13.64 -9.04 1.50
CA LEU A 229 -13.38 -10.07 2.50
C LEU A 229 -14.69 -10.68 3.02
N ARG A 230 -14.60 -11.96 3.39
CA ARG A 230 -15.69 -12.66 4.08
C ARG A 230 -16.05 -11.94 5.38
N PRO A 231 -17.34 -11.86 5.77
CA PRO A 231 -17.78 -11.09 6.94
C PRO A 231 -16.99 -11.38 8.22
N GLU A 232 -16.59 -12.64 8.40
CA GLU A 232 -15.90 -13.15 9.58
C GLU A 232 -14.45 -12.63 9.68
N LEU A 233 -13.84 -12.28 8.54
CA LEU A 233 -12.47 -11.79 8.48
C LEU A 233 -12.35 -10.28 8.49
N ARG A 234 -13.41 -9.52 8.23
CA ARG A 234 -13.35 -8.05 7.96
C ARG A 234 -12.66 -7.25 9.05
N PHE A 235 -12.70 -7.71 10.30
CA PHE A 235 -12.08 -7.06 11.44
C PHE A 235 -10.96 -7.88 12.10
N THR A 236 -10.61 -9.03 11.53
CA THR A 236 -9.48 -9.82 11.97
C THR A 236 -8.19 -9.21 11.43
N PRO A 237 -7.22 -8.82 12.27
CA PRO A 237 -5.95 -8.29 11.79
C PRO A 237 -5.25 -9.30 10.87
N PRO A 238 -4.57 -8.87 9.81
CA PRO A 238 -3.87 -9.78 8.89
C PRO A 238 -2.78 -10.59 9.61
N PHE A 239 -2.24 -10.07 10.72
CA PHE A 239 -1.25 -10.74 11.57
C PHE A 239 -1.87 -11.56 12.72
N GLY A 240 -3.19 -11.81 12.69
CA GLY A 240 -3.92 -12.62 13.68
C GLY A 240 -4.38 -11.85 14.91
N GLU A 241 -5.00 -12.55 15.85
CA GLU A 241 -5.36 -11.99 17.16
C GLU A 241 -4.10 -11.79 18.00
N LEU A 242 -3.69 -10.54 18.18
CA LEU A 242 -2.66 -10.17 19.12
C LEU A 242 -3.21 -10.36 20.55
N LYS A 243 -3.03 -11.56 21.12
CA LYS A 243 -3.35 -11.86 22.52
C LYS A 243 -2.29 -11.28 23.45
N PHE A 244 -2.15 -9.95 23.46
CA PHE A 244 -1.36 -9.26 24.47
C PHE A 244 -2.22 -9.11 25.73
N HIS A 245 -2.05 -10.03 26.66
CA HIS A 245 -2.56 -9.86 28.01
C HIS A 245 -1.41 -9.32 28.86
N VAL A 246 -1.49 -8.04 29.23
CA VAL A 246 -0.61 -7.49 30.26
C VAL A 246 -1.04 -8.13 31.58
N VAL A 247 -0.26 -9.11 32.06
CA VAL A 247 -0.61 -9.83 33.30
C VAL A 247 -0.20 -9.00 34.51
N SER A 248 0.85 -8.18 34.39
CA SER A 248 1.33 -7.29 35.44
C SER A 248 1.82 -5.95 34.87
N PRO A 249 1.55 -4.81 35.55
CA PRO A 249 2.13 -3.52 35.19
C PRO A 249 3.66 -3.50 35.15
N LEU A 250 4.33 -4.44 35.84
CA LEU A 250 5.79 -4.58 35.83
C LEU A 250 6.32 -5.03 34.46
N GLU A 251 5.50 -5.62 33.61
CA GLU A 251 5.87 -5.96 32.23
C GLU A 251 6.16 -4.72 31.39
N LEU A 252 5.72 -3.53 31.82
CA LEU A 252 6.05 -2.26 31.17
C LEU A 252 7.51 -1.85 31.38
N LEU A 253 8.16 -2.30 32.45
CA LEU A 253 9.55 -1.95 32.75
C LEU A 253 10.52 -2.38 31.63
N PRO A 254 10.54 -3.64 31.16
CA PRO A 254 11.40 -4.02 30.03
C PRO A 254 11.05 -3.27 28.74
N TYR A 255 9.78 -2.93 28.48
CA TYR A 255 9.41 -2.09 27.32
C TYR A 255 9.94 -0.66 27.47
N THR A 256 9.89 -0.06 28.66
CA THR A 256 10.47 1.27 28.90
C THR A 256 11.99 1.27 28.80
N ALA A 257 12.66 0.20 29.27
CA ALA A 257 14.10 0.04 29.10
C ALA A 257 14.47 -0.11 27.62
N LEU A 258 13.72 -0.92 26.87
CA LEU A 258 13.89 -1.06 25.43
C LEU A 258 13.65 0.26 24.70
N ALA A 259 12.60 0.99 25.05
CA ALA A 259 12.33 2.32 24.50
C ALA A 259 13.50 3.27 24.79
N GLY A 260 14.01 3.30 26.03
CA GLY A 260 15.16 4.10 26.42
C GLY A 260 16.41 3.77 25.60
N ILE A 261 16.70 2.49 25.37
CA ILE A 261 17.82 2.03 24.53
C ILE A 261 17.63 2.49 23.08
N LEU A 262 16.43 2.31 22.52
CA LEU A 262 16.13 2.69 21.13
C LEU A 262 16.18 4.21 20.91
N THR A 263 15.82 5.00 21.92
CA THR A 263 15.90 6.47 21.85
C THR A 263 17.29 7.02 22.15
N ALA A 264 18.22 6.20 22.65
CA ALA A 264 19.58 6.62 22.97
C ALA A 264 20.55 6.45 21.78
N VAL A 265 20.09 5.89 20.66
CA VAL A 265 20.81 5.70 19.39
C VAL A 265 20.31 6.72 18.38
#